data_AF-A0AAJ2H3F3-F1
#
_entry.id   AF-A0AAJ2H3F3-F1
#
_cell.length_a   1.000
_cell.length_b   1.000
_cell.length_c   1.000
_cell.angle_alpha   90.00
_cell.angle_beta   90.00
_cell.angle_gamma   90.00
#
_symmetry.space_group_name_H-M   'P 1'
#
loop_
_entity.id
_entity.type
_entity.pdbx_description
1 polymer ?
#
loop_
_entity_poly.entity_id
_entity_poly.type
_entity_poly.pdbx_seq_one_letter_code
_entity_poly.pdbx_strand_id
1 'polypeptide(L)'
;MEFFLLTGDFNPIHTVPWLAKRTRCAGCIMHGYGAFAKIYAAIENQGVIISEIETRFIKPIPLPTPQLHMQIGTDASGQLFRLVDHQGQTYQSGRYQLQAHAA
;
A
#
# COMPACT_ATOMS: atom_id res chain seq x y z
N MET A 1 -5.04 8.45 -11.71
CA MET A 1 -5.45 9.73 -11.13
C MET A 1 -6.80 9.58 -10.42
N GLU A 2 -7.71 8.73 -10.89
CA GLU A 2 -9.05 8.53 -10.31
C GLU A 2 -9.19 8.27 -8.78
N PHE A 3 -8.16 7.82 -8.06
CA PHE A 3 -8.31 7.46 -6.64
C PHE A 3 -8.80 8.62 -5.76
N PHE A 4 -8.32 9.85 -6.01
CA PHE A 4 -8.76 11.03 -5.23
C PHE A 4 -10.24 11.38 -5.47
N LEU A 5 -10.78 11.11 -6.65
CA LEU A 5 -12.20 11.35 -6.97
C LEU A 5 -13.09 10.39 -6.17
N LEU A 6 -12.65 9.14 -6.02
CA LEU A 6 -13.37 8.11 -5.29
C LEU A 6 -13.29 8.33 -3.77
N THR A 7 -12.12 8.69 -3.24
CA THR A 7 -11.90 8.77 -1.79
C THR A 7 -12.12 10.15 -1.20
N GLY A 8 -12.13 11.20 -2.01
CA GLY A 8 -12.12 12.58 -1.55
C GLY A 8 -10.76 13.05 -1.03
N ASP A 9 -9.69 12.25 -1.16
CA ASP A 9 -8.34 12.66 -0.77
C ASP A 9 -7.68 13.52 -1.86
N PHE A 10 -8.08 14.79 -1.87
CA PHE A 10 -7.55 15.84 -2.74
C PHE A 10 -6.23 16.45 -2.25
N ASN A 11 -5.49 15.78 -1.35
CA ASN A 11 -4.24 16.32 -0.83
C ASN A 11 -3.28 16.66 -2.00
N PRO A 12 -2.85 17.94 -2.14
CA PRO A 12 -2.09 18.38 -3.31
C PRO A 12 -0.75 17.68 -3.53
N ILE A 13 -0.19 17.00 -2.51
CA ILE A 13 1.03 16.20 -2.65
C ILE A 13 0.88 15.05 -3.66
N HIS A 14 -0.35 14.70 -4.05
CA HIS A 14 -0.63 13.66 -5.04
C HIS A 14 -0.81 14.20 -6.47
N THR A 15 -1.22 15.46 -6.63
CA THR A 15 -1.70 16.01 -7.91
C THR A 15 -0.99 17.27 -8.37
N VAL A 16 -0.27 17.99 -7.49
CA VAL A 16 0.33 19.30 -7.77
C VAL A 16 1.86 19.23 -7.61
N PRO A 17 2.63 18.99 -8.70
CA PRO A 17 4.07 18.71 -8.61
C PRO A 17 4.90 19.79 -7.92
N TRP A 18 4.61 21.07 -8.18
CA TRP A 18 5.38 22.16 -7.59
C TRP A 18 5.19 22.24 -6.07
N LEU A 19 3.98 21.93 -5.59
CA LEU A 19 3.67 21.92 -4.16
C LEU A 19 4.27 20.69 -3.50
N ALA A 20 4.16 19.52 -4.13
CA ALA A 20 4.76 18.28 -3.66
C ALA A 20 6.29 18.37 -3.53
N LYS A 21 6.97 19.03 -4.48
CA LYS A 21 8.42 19.31 -4.42
C LYS A 21 8.85 20.18 -3.23
N ARG A 22 7.94 20.97 -2.66
CA ARG A 22 8.19 21.80 -1.46
C ARG A 22 7.99 21.03 -0.15
N THR A 23 7.59 19.77 -0.23
CA THR A 23 7.43 18.88 0.93
C THR A 23 8.60 17.88 1.02
N ARG A 24 8.61 17.07 2.07
CA ARG A 24 9.55 15.96 2.25
C ARG A 24 9.42 14.85 1.18
N CYS A 25 8.39 14.89 0.34
CA CYS A 25 8.15 13.91 -0.71
C CYS A 25 9.03 14.15 -1.95
N ALA A 26 9.62 15.34 -2.11
CA ALA A 26 10.47 15.74 -3.24
C ALA A 26 9.82 15.63 -4.64
N GLY A 27 8.51 15.38 -4.71
CA GLY A 27 7.73 15.15 -5.92
C GLY A 27 6.35 14.59 -5.56
N CYS A 28 5.47 14.43 -6.56
CA CYS A 28 4.18 13.79 -6.32
C CYS A 28 4.37 12.33 -5.91
N ILE A 29 3.50 11.86 -5.02
CA ILE A 29 3.53 10.48 -4.51
C ILE A 29 2.19 9.79 -4.75
N MET A 30 2.21 8.48 -4.87
CA MET A 30 1.01 7.66 -4.89
C MET A 30 0.29 7.78 -3.53
N HIS A 31 -1.05 7.82 -3.54
CA HIS A 31 -1.84 7.74 -2.32
C HIS A 31 -1.49 6.47 -1.53
N GLY A 32 -1.16 6.62 -0.24
CA GLY A 32 -0.86 5.48 0.63
C GLY A 32 -2.00 4.47 0.67
N TYR A 33 -3.24 4.96 0.84
CA TYR A 33 -4.44 4.13 0.78
C TYR A 33 -4.72 3.54 -0.59
N GLY A 34 -4.27 4.18 -1.67
CA GLY A 34 -4.36 3.61 -3.02
C GLY A 34 -3.47 2.39 -3.18
N ALA A 35 -2.27 2.41 -2.61
CA ALA A 35 -1.39 1.24 -2.57
C ALA A 35 -1.93 0.17 -1.61
N PHE A 36 -2.46 0.57 -0.45
CA PHE A 36 -3.09 -0.35 0.50
C PHE A 36 -4.27 -1.11 -0.10
N ALA A 37 -5.17 -0.42 -0.81
CA ALA A 37 -6.30 -1.05 -1.49
C ALA A 37 -5.85 -2.10 -2.52
N LYS A 38 -4.75 -1.85 -3.24
CA LYS A 38 -4.15 -2.83 -4.17
C LYS A 38 -3.54 -4.02 -3.43
N ILE A 39 -2.91 -3.81 -2.29
CA ILE A 39 -2.38 -4.90 -1.44
C ILE A 39 -3.52 -5.78 -0.97
N TYR A 40 -4.58 -5.19 -0.41
CA TYR A 40 -5.76 -5.90 0.06
C TYR A 40 -6.36 -6.77 -1.05
N ALA A 41 -6.63 -6.18 -2.21
CA ALA A 41 -7.15 -6.89 -3.36
C ALA A 41 -6.19 -8.00 -3.85
N ALA A 42 -4.88 -7.77 -3.86
CA ALA A 42 -3.90 -8.78 -4.27
C ALA A 42 -3.83 -9.97 -3.30
N ILE A 43 -4.12 -9.75 -2.02
CA ILE A 43 -4.24 -10.82 -1.03
C ILE A 43 -5.55 -11.60 -1.26
N GLU A 44 -6.70 -10.92 -1.34
CA GLU A 44 -7.99 -11.60 -1.55
C GLU A 44 -8.06 -12.36 -2.88
N ASN A 45 -7.41 -11.86 -3.93
CA ASN A 45 -7.31 -12.54 -5.22
C ASN A 45 -6.56 -13.90 -5.16
N GLN A 46 -5.95 -14.25 -4.02
CA GLN A 46 -5.40 -15.59 -3.76
C GLN A 46 -6.46 -16.57 -3.22
N GLY A 47 -7.72 -16.16 -3.15
CA GLY A 47 -8.84 -17.01 -2.69
C GLY A 47 -9.01 -17.05 -1.18
N VAL A 48 -8.52 -16.03 -0.47
CA VAL A 48 -8.64 -15.90 0.98
C VAL A 48 -9.52 -14.72 1.33
N ILE A 49 -10.18 -14.76 2.50
CA ILE A 49 -10.97 -13.65 3.02
C ILE A 49 -10.23 -13.05 4.20
N ILE A 50 -10.00 -11.73 4.15
CA ILE A 50 -9.27 -11.01 5.18
C ILE A 50 -10.25 -10.54 6.25
N SER A 51 -10.07 -10.97 7.50
CA SER A 51 -10.88 -10.53 8.63
C SER A 51 -10.34 -9.25 9.28
N GLU A 52 -9.01 -9.08 9.27
CA GLU A 52 -8.32 -7.92 9.80
C GLU A 52 -7.03 -7.69 9.02
N ILE A 53 -6.67 -6.42 8.80
CA ILE A 53 -5.38 -6.06 8.20
C ILE A 53 -4.86 -4.75 8.81
N GLU A 54 -3.62 -4.76 9.25
CA GLU A 54 -2.88 -3.58 9.71
C GLU A 54 -1.78 -3.28 8.70
N THR A 55 -1.58 -1.99 8.36
CA THR A 55 -0.48 -1.54 7.53
C THR A 55 0.29 -0.38 8.17
N ARG A 56 1.61 -0.37 7.97
CA ARG A 56 2.48 0.77 8.26
C ARG A 56 2.97 1.36 6.95
N PHE A 57 2.83 2.67 6.82
CA PHE A 57 3.40 3.44 5.72
C PHE A 57 4.86 3.80 6.04
N ILE A 58 5.80 3.08 5.45
CA ILE A 58 7.24 3.19 5.77
C ILE A 58 7.90 4.33 4.99
N LYS A 59 7.64 4.39 3.67
CA LYS A 59 8.13 5.47 2.80
C LYS A 59 7.08 5.86 1.76
N PRO A 60 7.06 7.14 1.34
CA PRO A 60 6.24 7.55 0.21
C PRO A 60 6.64 6.82 -1.07
N ILE A 61 5.64 6.42 -1.87
CA ILE A 61 5.86 5.81 -3.17
C ILE A 61 5.90 6.94 -4.21
N PRO A 62 7.03 7.18 -4.90
CA PRO A 62 7.13 8.30 -5.83
C PRO A 62 6.24 8.10 -7.07
N LEU A 63 5.92 9.20 -7.76
CA LEU A 63 5.35 9.21 -9.10
C LEU A 63 6.39 9.71 -10.13
N PRO A 64 6.58 9.01 -11.27
CA PRO A 64 5.95 7.73 -11.63
C PRO A 64 6.36 6.58 -10.69
N THR A 65 5.41 5.68 -10.44
CA THR A 65 5.61 4.58 -9.49
C THR A 65 6.58 3.54 -10.06
N PRO A 66 7.62 3.13 -9.30
CA PRO A 66 8.49 2.05 -9.73
C PRO A 66 7.71 0.74 -9.81
N GLN A 67 8.31 -0.28 -10.43
CA GLN A 67 7.75 -1.63 -10.31
C GLN A 67 7.80 -2.07 -8.84
N LEU A 68 6.64 -2.48 -8.32
CA LEU A 68 6.48 -2.92 -6.94
C LEU A 68 6.11 -4.41 -6.92
N HIS A 69 6.63 -5.11 -5.92
CA HIS A 69 6.36 -6.51 -5.62
C HIS A 69 5.79 -6.61 -4.22
N MET A 70 4.72 -7.40 -4.09
CA MET A 70 4.21 -7.82 -2.79
C MET A 70 4.90 -9.13 -2.40
N GLN A 71 5.44 -9.17 -1.19
CA GLN A 71 6.00 -10.38 -0.61
C GLN A 71 5.19 -10.74 0.62
N ILE A 72 4.78 -12.00 0.71
CA ILE A 72 4.01 -12.56 1.81
C ILE A 72 4.89 -13.51 2.61
N GLY A 73 4.70 -13.52 3.92
CA GLY A 73 5.30 -14.47 4.83
C GLY A 73 4.34 -14.82 5.96
N THR A 74 4.77 -15.68 6.85
CA THR A 74 4.01 -16.08 8.05
C THR A 74 4.93 -16.08 9.26
N ASP A 75 4.39 -15.76 10.42
CA ASP A 75 5.04 -15.93 11.72
C ASP A 75 4.07 -16.54 12.74
N ALA A 76 4.50 -16.68 13.99
CA ALA A 76 3.68 -17.25 15.07
C ALA A 76 2.38 -16.48 15.36
N SER A 77 2.25 -15.24 14.87
CA SER A 77 1.13 -14.35 15.14
C SER A 77 0.23 -14.12 13.91
N GLY A 78 0.51 -14.76 12.76
CA GLY A 78 -0.33 -14.69 11.55
C GLY A 78 0.43 -14.36 10.27
N GLN A 79 -0.30 -13.85 9.28
CA GLN A 79 0.25 -13.55 7.96
C GLN A 79 0.89 -12.17 7.92
N LEU A 80 1.99 -12.04 7.20
CA LEU A 80 2.77 -10.82 7.02
C LEU A 80 2.78 -10.43 5.55
N PHE A 81 2.86 -9.14 5.27
CA PHE A 81 3.16 -8.64 3.94
C PHE A 81 4.17 -7.50 3.97
N ARG A 82 4.88 -7.33 2.85
CA ARG A 82 5.59 -6.09 2.53
C ARG A 82 5.48 -5.76 1.05
N LEU A 83 5.42 -4.46 0.77
CA LEU A 83 5.48 -3.88 -0.57
C LEU A 83 6.88 -3.32 -0.79
N VAL A 84 7.60 -3.89 -1.76
CA VAL A 84 9.00 -3.56 -2.05
C VAL A 84 9.20 -3.24 -3.53
N ASP A 85 10.23 -2.47 -3.88
CA ASP A 85 10.70 -2.38 -5.27
C ASP A 85 11.83 -3.39 -5.56
N HIS A 86 12.31 -3.38 -6.80
CA HIS A 86 13.41 -4.22 -7.28
C HIS A 86 14.75 -4.01 -6.54
N GLN A 87 14.92 -2.89 -5.82
CA GLN A 87 16.12 -2.61 -5.00
C GLN A 87 15.95 -3.06 -3.55
N GLY A 88 14.79 -3.62 -3.20
CA GLY A 88 14.46 -4.03 -1.84
C GLY A 88 13.97 -2.89 -0.94
N GLN A 89 13.73 -1.68 -1.48
CA GLN A 89 13.17 -0.59 -0.69
C GLN A 89 11.74 -0.94 -0.29
N THR A 90 11.48 -1.00 1.02
CA THR A 90 10.13 -1.22 1.56
C THR A 90 9.35 0.09 1.63
N TYR A 91 8.12 0.09 1.11
CA TYR A 91 7.21 1.24 1.12
C TYR A 91 6.07 1.07 2.12
N GLN A 92 5.52 -0.15 2.19
CA GLN A 92 4.52 -0.54 3.18
C GLN A 92 4.85 -1.92 3.72
N SER A 93 4.50 -2.16 4.97
CA SER A 93 4.54 -3.49 5.57
C SER A 93 3.38 -3.64 6.53
N GLY A 94 3.01 -4.88 6.83
CA GLY A 94 1.87 -5.10 7.69
C GLY A 94 1.59 -6.55 7.98
N ARG A 95 0.47 -6.76 8.64
CA ARG A 95 -0.03 -8.05 9.07
C ARG A 95 -1.48 -8.19 8.66
N TYR A 96 -1.93 -9.40 8.41
CA TYR A 96 -3.34 -9.67 8.17
C TYR A 96 -3.75 -11.02 8.79
N GLN A 97 -5.02 -11.09 9.15
CA GLN A 97 -5.68 -12.29 9.63
C GLN A 97 -6.69 -12.77 8.59
N LEU A 98 -6.83 -14.09 8.50
CA LEU A 98 -7.82 -14.70 7.63
C LEU A 98 -9.10 -14.95 8.42
N GLN A 99 -10.24 -14.87 7.74
CA GLN A 99 -11.50 -15.33 8.31
C GLN A 99 -11.41 -16.86 8.51
N ALA A 100 -11.72 -17.32 9.72
CA ALA A 100 -11.85 -18.75 9.95
C ALA A 100 -12.99 -19.31 9.10
N HIS A 101 -12.75 -20.40 8.37
CA HIS A 101 -13.85 -21.12 7.75
C HIS A 101 -14.77 -21.64 8.88
N ALA A 102 -16.05 -21.28 8.81
CA ALA A 102 -17.04 -21.90 9.68
C ALA A 102 -17.03 -23.40 9.40
N ALA A 103 -16.76 -24.20 10.44
CA ALA A 103 -16.77 -25.66 10.39
C ALA A 103 -18.20 -26.18 10.19
#